data_AF-A0A836U8C7-F1
#
_entry.id   AF-A0A836U8C7-F1
#
_cell.length_a   1.000
_cell.length_b   1.000
_cell.length_c   1.000
_cell.angle_alpha   90.00
_cell.angle_beta   90.00
_cell.angle_gamma   90.00
#
_symmetry.space_group_name_H-M   'P 1'
#
loop_
_entity.id
_entity.type
_entity.pdbx_description
1 polymer ?
#
loop_
_entity_poly.entity_id
_entity_poly.type
_entity_poly.pdbx_seq_one_letter_code
_entity_poly.pdbx_strand_id
1 'polypeptide(L)'
;TLITYKLRLALRDVAKALGWPMTKVDELSQSVPSGQALEVDEHRDHITKVLGQSPLTELLCQRVADLHLCPRHLGLHSGGMILSRKPLSHFTPIQVSANGVKVVQFDKVDVEAMGLVKLDVLGLRMMACLSEGAGLAQAMSTMPAVFPPIYAGMVEA
;
A
#
# COMPACT_ATOMS: atom_id res chain seq x y z
N THR A 1 1.31 10.17 -2.99
CA THR A 1 2.18 9.17 -3.63
C THR A 1 1.65 8.82 -4.99
N LEU A 2 2.45 8.93 -6.03
CA LEU A 2 2.05 8.48 -7.36
C LEU A 2 2.11 6.94 -7.42
N ILE A 3 0.97 6.31 -7.69
CA ILE A 3 0.91 4.86 -7.92
C ILE A 3 0.88 4.62 -9.42
N THR A 4 1.82 3.80 -9.90
CA THR A 4 1.93 3.43 -11.31
C THR A 4 1.49 1.99 -11.56
N TYR A 5 1.20 1.69 -12.82
CA TYR A 5 0.92 0.33 -13.28
C TYR A 5 2.19 -0.53 -13.25
N LYS A 6 2.23 -1.43 -12.27
CA LYS A 6 3.14 -2.58 -12.24
C LYS A 6 2.46 -3.81 -12.85
N LEU A 7 3.25 -4.80 -13.26
CA LEU A 7 2.79 -5.99 -13.99
C LEU A 7 1.47 -6.59 -13.44
N ARG A 8 1.43 -6.95 -12.16
CA ARG A 8 0.25 -7.58 -11.55
C ARG A 8 -1.02 -6.72 -11.62
N LEU A 9 -0.87 -5.41 -11.44
CA LEU A 9 -1.99 -4.46 -11.49
C LEU A 9 -2.44 -4.21 -12.93
N ALA A 10 -1.50 -4.13 -13.87
CA ALA A 10 -1.79 -3.98 -15.29
C ALA A 10 -2.51 -5.21 -15.84
N LEU A 11 -2.00 -6.42 -15.55
CA LEU A 11 -2.66 -7.69 -15.91
C LEU A 11 -4.10 -7.75 -15.39
N ARG A 12 -4.30 -7.39 -14.11
CA ARG A 12 -5.62 -7.43 -13.48
C ARG A 12 -6.61 -6.49 -14.17
N ASP A 13 -6.22 -5.26 -14.48
CA ASP A 13 -7.11 -4.27 -15.08
C ASP A 13 -7.37 -4.57 -16.57
N VAL A 14 -6.33 -4.92 -17.32
CA VAL A 14 -6.45 -5.25 -18.76
C VAL A 14 -7.27 -6.52 -18.97
N ALA A 15 -7.05 -7.58 -18.18
CA ALA A 15 -7.83 -8.81 -18.29
C ALA A 15 -9.32 -8.57 -17.98
N LYS A 16 -9.63 -7.73 -16.99
CA LYS A 16 -11.01 -7.31 -16.72
C LYS A 16 -11.62 -6.55 -17.89
N ALA A 17 -10.88 -5.58 -18.44
CA ALA A 17 -11.34 -4.75 -19.56
C ALA A 17 -11.61 -5.57 -20.83
N LEU A 18 -10.79 -6.60 -21.07
CA LEU A 18 -10.93 -7.52 -22.20
C LEU A 18 -11.97 -8.64 -21.97
N GLY A 19 -12.62 -8.67 -20.80
CA GLY A 19 -13.79 -9.50 -20.54
C GLY A 19 -13.52 -10.88 -19.94
N TRP A 20 -12.32 -11.15 -19.42
CA TRP A 20 -12.09 -12.41 -18.72
C TRP A 20 -12.86 -12.47 -17.40
N PRO A 21 -13.36 -13.67 -17.01
CA PRO A 21 -14.05 -13.85 -15.73
C PRO A 21 -13.09 -13.59 -14.57
N MET A 22 -13.63 -13.06 -13.47
CA MET A 22 -12.83 -12.68 -12.29
C MET A 22 -11.97 -13.82 -11.74
N THR A 23 -12.43 -15.08 -11.84
CA THR A 23 -11.67 -16.26 -11.46
C THR A 23 -10.36 -16.38 -12.24
N LYS A 24 -10.38 -16.16 -13.56
CA LYS A 24 -9.21 -16.15 -14.43
C LYS A 24 -8.31 -14.94 -14.17
N VAL A 25 -8.91 -13.79 -13.89
CA VAL A 25 -8.17 -12.57 -13.54
C VAL A 25 -7.39 -12.76 -12.23
N ASP A 26 -8.02 -13.39 -11.22
CA ASP A 26 -7.38 -13.67 -9.94
C ASP A 26 -6.23 -14.68 -10.11
N GLU A 27 -6.48 -15.79 -10.83
CA GLU A 27 -5.47 -16.81 -11.19
C GLU A 27 -4.26 -16.17 -11.91
N LEU A 28 -4.52 -15.32 -12.91
CA LEU A 28 -3.50 -14.60 -13.66
C LEU A 28 -2.68 -13.66 -12.78
N SER A 29 -3.34 -12.94 -11.87
CA SER A 29 -2.66 -12.01 -10.97
C SER A 29 -1.77 -12.72 -9.94
N GLN A 30 -2.07 -13.98 -9.62
CA GLN A 30 -1.29 -14.83 -8.71
C GLN A 30 -0.19 -15.60 -9.43
N SER A 31 -0.27 -15.79 -10.75
CA SER A 31 0.74 -16.51 -11.53
C SER A 31 2.04 -15.71 -11.73
N VAL A 32 2.01 -14.40 -11.48
CA VAL A 32 3.18 -13.51 -11.57
C VAL A 32 3.62 -12.99 -10.18
N PRO A 33 4.92 -12.74 -9.98
CA PRO A 33 5.41 -12.21 -8.71
C PRO A 33 4.76 -10.86 -8.33
N SER A 34 4.50 -10.67 -7.04
CA SER A 34 4.18 -9.34 -6.51
C SER A 34 5.47 -8.60 -6.20
N GLY A 35 5.68 -7.40 -6.75
CA GLY A 35 6.91 -6.68 -6.45
C GLY A 35 7.23 -5.55 -7.39
N GLN A 36 8.49 -5.50 -7.83
CA GLN A 36 9.07 -4.47 -8.70
C GLN A 36 8.28 -4.25 -10.01
N ALA A 37 8.63 -3.20 -10.74
CA ALA A 37 8.15 -3.04 -12.11
C ALA A 37 8.80 -4.16 -12.94
N LEU A 38 7.99 -5.12 -13.37
CA LEU A 38 8.39 -6.27 -14.19
C LEU A 38 7.83 -6.07 -15.59
N GLU A 39 8.58 -6.48 -16.61
CA GLU A 39 8.11 -6.44 -17.98
C GLU A 39 7.24 -7.65 -18.29
N VAL A 40 6.20 -7.45 -19.08
CA VAL A 40 5.23 -8.52 -19.39
C VAL A 40 5.85 -9.63 -20.23
N ASP A 41 6.84 -9.31 -21.06
CA ASP A 41 7.49 -10.26 -21.96
C ASP A 41 8.29 -11.32 -21.19
N GLU A 42 8.90 -10.95 -20.06
CA GLU A 42 9.62 -11.87 -19.16
C GLU A 42 8.68 -12.90 -18.50
N HIS A 43 7.38 -12.62 -18.47
CA HIS A 43 6.38 -13.44 -17.80
C HIS A 43 5.32 -14.02 -18.74
N ARG A 44 5.56 -13.99 -20.05
CA ARG A 44 4.63 -14.53 -21.06
C ARG A 44 4.24 -15.98 -20.82
N ASP A 45 5.19 -16.82 -20.40
CA ASP A 45 4.94 -18.25 -20.14
C ASP A 45 3.93 -18.44 -19.00
N HIS A 46 4.02 -17.63 -17.94
CA HIS A 46 3.07 -17.64 -16.84
C HIS A 46 1.66 -17.20 -17.27
N ILE A 47 1.59 -16.20 -18.16
CA ILE A 47 0.34 -15.66 -18.68
C ILE A 47 -0.35 -16.69 -19.60
N THR A 48 0.40 -17.25 -20.55
CA THR A 48 -0.11 -18.26 -21.49
C THR A 48 -0.46 -19.58 -20.81
N LYS A 49 0.20 -19.96 -19.72
CA LYS A 49 -0.21 -21.12 -18.91
C LYS A 49 -1.60 -20.96 -18.31
N VAL A 50 -2.00 -19.73 -17.94
CA VAL A 50 -3.30 -19.45 -17.31
C VAL A 50 -4.41 -19.23 -18.35
N LEU A 51 -4.11 -18.47 -19.41
CA LEU A 51 -5.10 -18.01 -20.39
C LEU A 51 -5.11 -18.82 -21.69
N GLY A 52 -4.07 -19.63 -21.93
CA GLY A 52 -3.79 -20.24 -23.23
C GLY A 52 -3.18 -19.24 -24.23
N GLN A 53 -2.64 -19.78 -25.32
CA GLN A 53 -2.26 -18.99 -26.48
C GLN A 53 -3.50 -18.68 -27.32
N SER A 54 -3.79 -17.40 -27.51
CA SER A 54 -4.94 -16.93 -28.29
C SER A 54 -4.73 -15.47 -28.64
N PRO A 55 -5.24 -14.96 -29.79
CA PRO A 55 -5.07 -13.56 -30.18
C PRO A 55 -5.45 -12.54 -29.09
N LEU A 56 -6.40 -12.90 -28.22
CA LEU A 56 -6.80 -12.08 -27.08
C LEU A 56 -5.70 -12.02 -26.00
N THR A 57 -5.02 -13.13 -25.74
CA THR A 57 -3.83 -13.20 -24.87
C THR A 57 -2.69 -12.33 -25.41
N GLU A 58 -2.42 -12.36 -26.71
CA GLU A 58 -1.41 -11.48 -27.32
C GLU A 58 -1.80 -10.01 -27.16
N LEU A 59 -3.06 -9.66 -27.40
CA LEU A 59 -3.57 -8.30 -27.19
C LEU A 59 -3.43 -7.87 -25.72
N LEU A 60 -3.73 -8.76 -24.78
CA LEU A 60 -3.53 -8.51 -23.36
C LEU A 60 -2.07 -8.19 -23.05
N CYS A 61 -1.12 -8.99 -23.53
CA CYS A 61 0.31 -8.73 -23.32
C CYS A 61 0.73 -7.37 -23.89
N GLN A 62 0.29 -7.04 -25.11
CA GLN A 62 0.57 -5.73 -25.72
C GLN A 62 0.04 -4.57 -24.88
N ARG A 63 -1.23 -4.63 -24.46
CA ARG A 63 -1.84 -3.57 -23.64
C ARG A 63 -1.23 -3.46 -22.25
N VAL A 64 -0.77 -4.58 -21.68
CA VAL A 64 -0.05 -4.56 -20.40
C VAL A 64 1.31 -3.89 -20.56
N ALA A 65 2.02 -4.12 -21.66
CA ALA A 65 3.26 -3.41 -21.97
C ALA A 65 3.01 -1.90 -22.16
N ASP A 66 1.96 -1.52 -22.88
CA ASP A 66 1.58 -0.11 -23.10
C ASP A 66 1.33 0.64 -21.77
N LEU A 67 0.84 -0.07 -20.74
CA LEU A 67 0.57 0.51 -19.42
C LEU A 67 1.78 0.50 -18.49
N HIS A 68 2.93 -0.06 -18.88
CA HIS A 68 4.07 -0.18 -17.98
C HIS A 68 4.50 1.19 -17.42
N LEU A 69 4.51 1.29 -16.09
CA LEU A 69 4.82 2.53 -15.34
C LEU A 69 3.88 3.72 -15.60
N CYS A 70 2.79 3.56 -16.36
CA CYS A 70 1.81 4.62 -16.51
C CYS A 70 1.19 5.01 -15.15
N PRO A 71 0.95 6.30 -14.90
CA PRO A 71 0.18 6.77 -13.75
C PRO A 71 -1.18 6.08 -13.66
N ARG A 72 -1.51 5.51 -12.50
CA ARG A 72 -2.82 4.89 -12.25
C ARG A 72 -3.70 5.79 -11.38
N HIS A 73 -3.19 6.18 -10.22
CA HIS A 73 -3.91 7.06 -9.29
C HIS A 73 -2.96 7.67 -8.26
N LEU A 74 -3.42 8.73 -7.59
CA LEU A 74 -2.75 9.30 -6.43
C LEU A 74 -3.19 8.53 -5.18
N GLY A 75 -2.23 7.86 -4.56
CA GLY A 75 -2.40 7.24 -3.25
C GLY A 75 -2.12 8.23 -2.12
N LEU A 76 -2.88 8.12 -1.03
CA LEU A 76 -2.57 8.82 0.22
C LEU A 76 -1.30 8.20 0.84
N HIS A 77 -0.29 9.02 1.12
CA HIS A 77 0.89 8.55 1.86
C HIS A 77 0.51 8.39 3.33
N SER A 78 0.36 7.14 3.78
CA SER A 78 -0.02 6.85 5.17
C SER A 78 1.02 7.43 6.12
N GLY A 79 0.60 8.33 7.01
CA GLY A 79 1.47 9.00 7.97
C GLY A 79 2.19 10.25 7.44
N GLY A 80 2.12 10.53 6.14
CA GLY A 80 2.78 11.69 5.53
C GLY A 80 2.10 13.00 5.90
N MET A 81 2.80 13.88 6.60
CA MET A 81 2.36 15.23 6.92
C MET A 81 3.31 16.25 6.29
N ILE A 82 2.74 17.34 5.78
CA ILE A 82 3.49 18.45 5.18
C ILE A 82 3.26 19.69 6.00
N LEU A 83 4.35 20.35 6.41
CA LEU A 83 4.33 21.60 7.14
C LEU A 83 4.86 22.72 6.24
N SER A 84 4.12 23.83 6.20
CA SER A 84 4.50 25.02 5.45
C SER A 84 4.19 26.29 6.22
N ARG A 85 4.97 27.35 5.97
CA ARG A 85 4.75 28.70 6.55
C ARG A 85 3.56 29.42 5.92
N LYS A 86 3.21 29.10 4.67
CA LYS A 86 2.06 29.63 3.95
C LYS A 86 1.01 28.53 3.79
N PRO A 87 -0.27 28.87 3.50
CA PRO A 87 -1.27 27.86 3.15
C PRO A 87 -0.76 26.94 2.03
N LEU A 88 -1.00 25.63 2.15
CA LEU A 88 -0.50 24.64 1.18
C LEU A 88 -1.04 24.88 -0.24
N SER A 89 -2.21 25.50 -0.37
CA SER A 89 -2.79 25.93 -1.65
C SER A 89 -1.93 26.93 -2.43
N HIS A 90 -0.96 27.58 -1.79
CA HIS A 90 0.02 28.44 -2.47
C HIS A 90 1.04 27.64 -3.28
N PHE A 91 1.28 26.38 -2.94
CA PHE A 91 2.29 25.53 -3.56
C PHE A 91 1.69 24.49 -4.50
N THR A 92 0.52 23.94 -4.13
CA THR A 92 -0.10 22.81 -4.83
C THR A 92 -1.61 22.85 -4.69
N PRO A 93 -2.38 22.37 -5.68
CA PRO A 93 -3.79 22.07 -5.51
C PRO A 93 -4.01 21.14 -4.32
N ILE A 94 -5.13 21.38 -3.61
CA ILE A 94 -5.55 20.61 -2.45
C ILE A 94 -6.78 19.81 -2.81
N GLN A 95 -6.74 18.51 -2.50
CA GLN A 95 -7.86 17.59 -2.62
C GLN A 95 -8.34 17.19 -1.22
N VAL A 96 -9.63 16.92 -1.07
CA VAL A 96 -10.16 16.30 0.14
C VAL A 96 -10.33 14.80 -0.12
N SER A 97 -9.74 13.97 0.74
CA SER A 97 -9.87 12.51 0.64
C SER A 97 -11.28 12.07 1.04
N ALA A 98 -11.62 10.81 0.73
CA ALA A 98 -12.90 10.22 1.14
C ALA A 98 -13.14 10.28 2.67
N ASN A 99 -12.06 10.32 3.46
CA ASN A 99 -12.12 10.39 4.92
C ASN A 99 -12.07 11.85 5.45
N GLY A 100 -12.24 12.85 4.59
CA GLY A 100 -12.26 14.27 4.96
C GLY A 100 -10.89 14.92 5.18
N VAL A 101 -9.79 14.20 4.91
CA VAL A 101 -8.43 14.71 5.12
C VAL A 101 -8.00 15.55 3.92
N LYS A 102 -7.38 16.72 4.15
CA LYS A 102 -6.78 17.54 3.09
C LYS A 102 -5.46 16.92 2.63
N VAL A 103 -5.31 16.73 1.33
CA VAL A 103 -4.17 16.07 0.69
C VAL A 103 -3.63 16.98 -0.41
N VAL A 104 -2.30 17.05 -0.53
CA VAL A 104 -1.65 17.68 -1.68
C VAL A 104 -1.64 16.72 -2.88
N GLN A 105 -1.69 17.24 -4.10
CA GLN A 105 -1.65 16.38 -5.29
C GLN A 105 -0.23 15.96 -5.71
N PHE A 106 0.77 16.72 -5.28
CA PHE A 106 2.18 16.45 -5.55
C PHE A 106 2.69 15.25 -4.76
N ASP A 107 3.65 14.53 -5.34
CA ASP A 107 4.23 13.36 -4.71
C ASP A 107 5.37 13.74 -3.74
N LYS A 108 6.05 12.73 -3.18
CA LYS A 108 7.13 12.96 -2.22
C LYS A 108 8.28 13.78 -2.83
N VAL A 109 8.67 13.45 -4.06
CA VAL A 109 9.82 14.06 -4.74
C VAL A 109 9.50 15.51 -5.06
N ASP A 110 8.30 15.78 -5.53
CA ASP A 110 7.82 17.13 -5.81
C ASP A 110 7.81 18.02 -4.54
N VAL A 111 7.29 17.49 -3.44
CA VAL A 111 7.20 18.20 -2.15
C VAL A 111 8.60 18.53 -1.61
N GLU A 112 9.55 17.60 -1.73
CA GLU A 112 10.95 17.81 -1.36
C GLU A 112 11.63 18.84 -2.26
N ALA A 113 11.39 18.79 -3.57
CA ALA A 113 11.95 19.75 -4.54
C ALA A 113 11.47 21.19 -4.29
N MET A 114 10.26 21.37 -3.72
CA MET A 114 9.72 22.67 -3.32
C MET A 114 10.28 23.19 -1.99
N GLY A 115 11.14 22.44 -1.32
CA GLY A 115 11.71 22.81 -0.02
C GLY A 115 10.68 22.80 1.12
N LEU A 116 9.57 22.07 0.97
CA LEU A 116 8.58 21.91 2.02
C LEU A 116 9.05 20.90 3.06
N VAL A 117 8.68 21.14 4.32
CA VAL A 117 9.01 20.22 5.41
C VAL A 117 8.04 19.05 5.39
N LYS A 118 8.56 17.85 5.18
CA LYS A 118 7.81 16.60 5.27
C LYS A 118 8.15 15.85 6.56
N LEU A 119 7.13 15.38 7.25
CA LEU A 119 7.21 14.57 8.46
C LEU A 119 6.42 13.28 8.23
N ASP A 120 6.96 12.13 8.64
CA ASP A 120 6.24 10.86 8.60
C ASP A 120 5.86 10.44 10.03
N VAL A 121 4.56 10.38 10.30
CA VAL A 121 3.99 9.87 11.55
C VAL A 121 3.62 8.40 11.34
N LEU A 122 4.40 7.50 11.94
CA LEU A 122 4.25 6.06 11.74
C LEU A 122 3.41 5.42 12.85
N GLY A 123 2.30 4.78 12.47
CA GLY A 123 1.48 3.97 13.37
C GLY A 123 2.07 2.57 13.59
N LEU A 124 3.13 2.49 14.39
CA LEU A 124 3.81 1.21 14.68
C LEU A 124 3.06 0.40 15.76
N ARG A 125 2.51 -0.75 15.36
CA ARG A 125 1.74 -1.63 16.27
C ARG A 125 2.52 -2.09 17.52
N MET A 126 3.83 -2.31 17.39
CA MET A 126 4.67 -2.67 18.54
C MET A 126 4.75 -1.56 19.59
N MET A 127 4.79 -0.29 19.17
CA MET A 127 4.79 0.83 20.11
C MET A 127 3.45 0.95 20.84
N ALA A 128 2.33 0.70 20.15
CA ALA A 128 1.02 0.63 20.78
C ALA A 128 0.94 -0.49 21.82
N CYS A 129 1.41 -1.71 21.47
CA CYS A 129 1.44 -2.85 22.38
C CYS A 129 2.30 -2.58 23.63
N LEU A 130 3.48 -1.97 23.47
CA LEU A 130 4.32 -1.57 24.60
C LEU A 130 3.64 -0.51 25.47
N SER A 131 2.99 0.48 24.87
CA SER A 131 2.25 1.52 25.60
C SER A 131 1.09 0.94 26.40
N GLU A 132 0.32 0.03 25.81
CA GLU A 132 -0.79 -0.66 26.49
C GLU A 132 -0.27 -1.55 27.62
N GLY A 133 0.78 -2.34 27.36
CA GLY A 133 1.42 -3.19 28.37
C GLY A 133 1.98 -2.41 29.55
N ALA A 134 2.64 -1.27 29.29
CA ALA A 134 3.13 -0.38 30.34
C ALA A 134 1.98 0.20 31.18
N GLY A 135 0.87 0.58 30.55
CA GLY A 135 -0.33 1.06 31.25
C GLY A 135 -0.93 0.00 32.17
N LEU A 136 -1.01 -1.26 31.70
CA LEU A 136 -1.47 -2.38 32.52
C LEU A 136 -0.55 -2.66 33.71
N ALA A 137 0.77 -2.68 33.49
CA ALA A 137 1.75 -2.88 34.55
C ALA A 137 1.66 -1.78 35.62
N GLN A 138 1.49 -0.53 35.21
CA GLN A 138 1.31 0.59 36.12
C GLN A 138 0.02 0.45 36.94
N ALA A 139 -1.10 0.09 36.31
CA ALA A 139 -2.36 -0.15 37.01
C ALA A 139 -2.26 -1.28 38.06
N MET A 140 -1.53 -2.36 37.75
CA MET A 140 -1.27 -3.46 38.69
C MET A 140 -0.40 -3.02 39.86
N SER A 141 0.60 -2.16 39.63
CA SER A 141 1.48 -1.63 40.70
C SER A 141 0.75 -0.72 41.70
N THR A 142 -0.42 -0.18 41.33
CA THR A 142 -1.26 0.67 42.18
C THR A 142 -2.38 -0.10 42.91
N MET A 143 -2.54 -1.40 42.64
CA MET A 143 -3.45 -2.25 43.41
C MET A 143 -2.79 -2.72 44.72
N PRO A 144 -3.50 -2.77 45.86
CA PRO A 144 -3.00 -3.42 47.06
C PRO A 144 -2.67 -4.88 46.73
N ALA A 145 -1.51 -5.36 47.18
CA ALA A 145 -1.01 -6.70 46.88
C ALA A 145 -1.92 -7.79 47.47
N VAL A 146 -2.97 -8.14 46.73
CA VAL A 146 -3.73 -9.37 46.92
C VAL A 146 -3.44 -10.21 45.69
N PHE A 147 -2.42 -11.06 45.77
CA PHE A 147 -2.10 -12.02 44.73
C PHE A 147 -3.00 -13.24 44.88
N PRO A 148 -3.97 -13.50 43.99
CA PRO A 148 -4.56 -14.82 43.87
C PRO A 148 -3.50 -15.81 43.32
N PRO A 149 -3.53 -17.10 43.71
CA PRO A 149 -2.44 -18.09 43.51
C PRO A 149 -2.16 -18.51 42.05
N ILE A 150 -2.70 -17.80 41.06
CA ILE A 150 -2.68 -18.18 39.64
C ILE A 150 -1.42 -17.74 38.87
N TYR A 151 -0.56 -16.89 39.46
CA TYR A 151 0.66 -16.37 38.80
C TYR A 151 1.95 -17.13 39.14
N ALA A 152 1.87 -18.34 39.71
CA ALA A 152 3.06 -19.15 39.98
C ALA A 152 3.68 -19.80 38.71
N GLY A 153 2.99 -19.77 37.56
CA GLY A 153 3.40 -20.53 36.36
C GLY A 153 4.15 -19.78 35.27
N MET A 154 4.48 -18.49 35.43
CA MET A 154 5.13 -17.68 34.37
C MET A 154 6.63 -17.41 34.59
N VAL A 155 7.25 -18.00 35.62
CA VAL A 155 8.69 -17.83 35.91
C VAL A 155 9.53 -19.05 35.46
N GLU A 156 8.90 -20.09 34.91
CA GLU A 156 9.62 -21.23 34.34
C GLU A 156 9.33 -21.38 32.84
N ALA A 157 10.07 -20.62 32.02
CA ALA A 157 10.33 -20.90 30.61
C ALA A 157 11.64 -20.24 30.18
#